data_AF-A0A6C0GBR7-F1
#
_entry.id   AF-A0A6C0GBR7-F1
#
_cell.length_a   1.000
_cell.length_b   1.000
_cell.length_c   1.000
_cell.angle_alpha   90.00
_cell.angle_beta   90.00
_cell.angle_gamma   90.00
#
_symmetry.space_group_name_H-M   'P 1'
#
loop_
_entity.id
_entity.type
_entity.pdbx_description
1 polymer ?
#
loop_
_entity_poly.entity_id
_entity_poly.type
_entity_poly.pdbx_seq_one_letter_code
_entity_poly.pdbx_strand_id
1 'polypeptide(L)'
;MNNHNFVEQSNSIPLLESVTHLFASRMHRLHHALWHGLRDEWDKLSESKKKEIENLNWVPPRPALKHLRGGWMPYTKNGSGIDFLYMHREMILEFDNAMIASNNDPNIGWDVIPEPGRYKEFAIPNEWELPENLKWLERRFKIVKSDDFYWSRMRWWDRQFHDHSFLNKITLGELGALLETSVHNDMHMRWASQPKDPENGNLLSLGREPNDINKKWDAVEYNFLGETYSSHVNPIFWRLHKWVDSIIDEWYLAHKNISDTRVKTVKLNSIDWFEKGEWVEINDPWSSPSMHAHHDVSTMEKVYKILFESTSLTKSMINSEIPSNWFK
;
A
#
# COMPACT_ATOMS: atom_id res chain seq x y z
N MET A 1 -4.57 7.85 -34.53
CA MET A 1 -4.61 8.51 -33.21
C MET A 1 -3.18 8.62 -32.75
N ASN A 2 -2.67 9.83 -32.55
CA ASN A 2 -1.26 10.04 -32.24
C ASN A 2 -0.92 9.36 -30.91
N ASN A 3 -0.02 8.38 -30.95
CA ASN A 3 0.71 7.89 -29.79
C ASN A 3 1.48 9.06 -29.19
N HIS A 4 0.84 9.81 -28.30
CA HIS A 4 1.60 10.59 -27.33
C HIS A 4 2.39 9.57 -26.51
N ASN A 5 3.70 9.54 -26.71
CA ASN A 5 4.61 8.69 -25.95
C ASN A 5 4.38 8.99 -24.47
N PHE A 6 3.64 8.10 -23.79
CA PHE A 6 3.46 8.17 -22.34
C PHE A 6 4.85 8.13 -21.71
N VAL A 7 5.19 9.17 -20.95
CA VAL A 7 6.43 9.22 -20.17
C VAL A 7 6.12 8.62 -18.82
N GLU A 8 6.83 7.55 -18.47
CA GLU A 8 6.69 6.89 -17.18
C GLU A 8 6.92 7.89 -16.02
N GLN A 9 6.22 7.72 -14.90
CA GLN A 9 6.30 8.67 -13.80
C GLN A 9 7.70 8.72 -13.18
N SER A 10 8.40 7.58 -13.16
CA SER A 10 9.83 7.47 -12.81
C SER A 10 10.72 8.41 -13.62
N ASN A 11 10.34 8.74 -14.85
CA ASN A 11 11.05 9.70 -15.71
C ASN A 11 10.53 11.14 -15.59
N SER A 12 9.26 11.32 -15.23
CA SER A 12 8.63 12.65 -15.13
C SER A 12 8.88 13.34 -13.79
N ILE A 13 8.93 12.55 -12.71
CA ILE A 13 9.11 12.98 -11.32
C ILE A 13 10.07 12.02 -10.61
N PRO A 14 11.32 11.90 -11.08
CA PRO A 14 12.28 10.96 -10.49
C PRO A 14 12.52 11.27 -9.01
N LEU A 15 12.61 10.21 -8.21
CA LEU A 15 13.23 10.31 -6.89
C LEU A 15 14.75 10.43 -7.06
N LEU A 16 15.42 10.90 -6.02
CA LEU A 16 16.88 10.88 -5.98
C LEU A 16 17.39 9.43 -6.08
N GLU A 17 18.54 9.23 -6.70
CA GLU A 17 19.14 7.90 -6.86
C GLU A 17 19.35 7.23 -5.50
N SER A 18 19.91 7.95 -4.52
CA SER A 18 20.12 7.46 -3.15
C SER A 18 18.83 6.97 -2.50
N VAL A 19 17.75 7.72 -2.64
CA VAL A 19 16.43 7.41 -2.08
C VAL A 19 15.81 6.23 -2.82
N THR A 20 15.89 6.21 -4.15
CA THR A 20 15.40 5.11 -4.99
C THR A 20 16.09 3.80 -4.63
N HIS A 21 17.43 3.80 -4.49
CA HIS A 21 18.20 2.62 -4.14
C HIS A 21 17.94 2.13 -2.71
N LEU A 22 17.71 3.05 -1.76
CA LEU A 22 17.31 2.69 -0.40
C LEU A 22 16.02 1.86 -0.45
N PHE A 23 14.97 2.40 -1.06
CA PHE A 23 13.66 1.76 -1.11
C PHE A 23 13.57 0.59 -2.10
N ALA A 24 14.45 0.52 -3.10
CA ALA A 24 14.58 -0.66 -3.95
C ALA A 24 15.37 -1.80 -3.28
N SER A 25 15.94 -1.59 -2.09
CA SER A 25 16.69 -2.63 -1.40
C SER A 25 15.79 -3.83 -1.07
N ARG A 26 16.39 -5.02 -1.14
CA ARG A 26 15.69 -6.28 -0.84
C ARG A 26 15.04 -6.29 0.54
N MET A 27 15.63 -5.59 1.51
CA MET A 27 15.06 -5.45 2.84
C MET A 27 13.69 -4.75 2.79
N HIS A 28 13.59 -3.56 2.19
CA HIS A 28 12.33 -2.82 2.09
C HIS A 28 11.29 -3.56 1.24
N ARG A 29 11.71 -4.14 0.12
CA ARG A 29 10.81 -4.90 -0.76
C ARG A 29 10.15 -6.07 -0.04
N LEU A 30 10.96 -6.87 0.67
CA LEU A 30 10.46 -8.00 1.43
C LEU A 30 9.62 -7.54 2.63
N HIS A 31 10.06 -6.52 3.36
CA HIS A 31 9.32 -6.01 4.52
C HIS A 31 7.93 -5.53 4.13
N HIS A 32 7.81 -4.65 3.12
CA HIS A 32 6.53 -4.13 2.67
C HIS A 32 5.60 -5.23 2.15
N ALA A 33 6.14 -6.16 1.34
CA ALA A 33 5.34 -7.26 0.80
C ALA A 33 4.89 -8.27 1.86
N LEU A 34 5.74 -8.58 2.85
CA LEU A 34 5.40 -9.46 3.96
C LEU A 34 4.40 -8.81 4.90
N TRP A 35 4.57 -7.54 5.23
CA TRP A 35 3.68 -6.82 6.13
C TRP A 35 2.24 -6.83 5.61
N HIS A 36 2.05 -6.52 4.32
CA HIS A 36 0.75 -6.62 3.68
C HIS A 36 0.28 -8.08 3.58
N GLY A 37 1.10 -8.96 3.01
CA GLY A 37 0.69 -10.33 2.75
C GLY A 37 0.30 -11.09 4.02
N LEU A 38 1.00 -10.86 5.14
CA LEU A 38 0.63 -11.46 6.42
C LEU A 38 -0.74 -10.96 6.89
N ARG A 39 -1.01 -9.65 6.87
CA ARG A 39 -2.32 -9.11 7.28
C ARG A 39 -3.48 -9.56 6.39
N ASP A 40 -3.23 -9.67 5.09
CA ASP A 40 -4.28 -9.93 4.10
C ASP A 40 -4.57 -11.42 3.90
N GLU A 41 -3.57 -12.27 4.12
CA GLU A 41 -3.67 -13.70 3.87
C GLU A 41 -3.75 -14.54 5.16
N TRP A 42 -3.49 -13.98 6.36
CA TRP A 42 -3.43 -14.76 7.62
C TRP A 42 -4.61 -15.72 7.82
N ASP A 43 -5.83 -15.22 7.64
CA ASP A 43 -7.06 -15.99 7.84
C ASP A 43 -7.29 -17.07 6.77
N LYS A 44 -6.55 -17.01 5.65
CA LYS A 44 -6.58 -17.99 4.55
C LYS A 44 -5.54 -19.09 4.72
N LEU A 45 -4.53 -18.88 5.56
CA LEU A 45 -3.45 -19.84 5.75
C LEU A 45 -3.94 -21.08 6.49
N SER A 46 -3.39 -22.23 6.11
CA SER A 46 -3.56 -23.46 6.90
C SER A 46 -2.88 -23.31 8.25
N GLU A 47 -3.39 -24.03 9.26
CA GLU A 47 -2.78 -24.06 10.60
C GLU A 47 -1.31 -24.50 10.57
N SER A 48 -0.91 -25.36 9.60
CA SER A 48 0.49 -25.73 9.41
C SER A 48 1.36 -24.53 9.02
N LYS A 49 0.91 -23.72 8.05
CA LYS A 49 1.63 -22.52 7.60
C LYS A 49 1.68 -21.46 8.70
N LYS A 50 0.58 -21.24 9.42
CA LYS A 50 0.55 -20.33 10.57
C LYS A 50 1.59 -20.72 11.61
N LYS A 51 1.66 -22.00 11.96
CA LYS A 51 2.66 -22.53 12.91
C LYS A 51 4.11 -22.34 12.43
N GLU A 52 4.37 -22.50 11.14
CA GLU A 52 5.70 -22.23 10.58
C GLU A 52 6.09 -20.74 10.69
N ILE A 53 5.15 -19.84 10.41
CA ILE A 53 5.36 -18.38 10.54
C ILE A 53 5.49 -17.96 12.01
N GLU A 54 4.71 -18.58 12.91
CA GLU A 54 4.81 -18.41 14.36
C GLU A 54 6.20 -18.76 14.88
N ASN A 55 6.78 -19.88 14.44
CA ASN A 55 8.14 -20.28 14.82
C ASN A 55 9.22 -19.30 14.33
N LEU A 56 8.91 -18.47 13.34
CA LEU A 56 9.79 -17.42 12.84
C LEU A 56 9.52 -16.07 13.52
N ASN A 57 8.57 -15.98 14.44
CA ASN A 57 8.10 -14.76 15.10
C ASN A 57 7.57 -13.71 14.11
N TRP A 58 6.90 -14.14 13.03
CA TRP A 58 6.30 -13.26 12.01
C TRP A 58 4.77 -13.23 12.05
N VAL A 59 4.19 -13.48 13.22
CA VAL A 59 2.75 -13.48 13.41
C VAL A 59 2.22 -12.05 13.27
N PRO A 60 1.28 -11.77 12.34
CA PRO A 60 0.58 -10.49 12.38
C PRO A 60 -0.32 -10.47 13.63
N PRO A 61 -0.29 -9.39 14.43
CA PRO A 61 -1.09 -9.33 15.67
C PRO A 61 -2.59 -9.33 15.37
N ARG A 62 -2.98 -8.94 14.16
CA ARG A 62 -4.36 -8.86 13.71
C ARG A 62 -4.44 -8.91 12.17
N PRO A 63 -5.39 -9.67 11.60
CA PRO A 63 -5.67 -9.67 10.16
C PRO A 63 -6.36 -8.37 9.72
N ALA A 64 -6.17 -7.97 8.46
CA ALA A 64 -6.83 -6.81 7.87
C ALA A 64 -8.16 -7.15 7.20
N LEU A 65 -8.31 -8.40 6.73
CA LEU A 65 -9.46 -8.85 5.96
C LEU A 65 -10.15 -10.04 6.64
N LYS A 66 -11.48 -10.08 6.56
CA LYS A 66 -12.32 -11.22 6.94
C LYS A 66 -13.17 -11.68 5.78
N HIS A 67 -13.43 -12.99 5.73
CA HIS A 67 -14.43 -13.53 4.81
C HIS A 67 -15.83 -13.39 5.42
N LEU A 68 -16.68 -12.57 4.81
CA LEU A 68 -18.05 -12.33 5.25
C LEU A 68 -18.98 -12.15 4.05
N ARG A 69 -20.19 -12.73 4.10
CA ARG A 69 -21.22 -12.59 3.04
C ARG A 69 -20.74 -12.96 1.62
N GLY A 70 -19.83 -13.93 1.52
CA GLY A 70 -19.31 -14.43 0.23
C GLY A 70 -18.23 -13.54 -0.40
N GLY A 71 -17.62 -12.64 0.36
CA GLY A 71 -16.49 -11.83 -0.10
C GLY A 71 -15.53 -11.47 1.03
N TRP A 72 -14.35 -10.98 0.66
CA TRP A 72 -13.38 -10.42 1.61
C TRP A 72 -13.78 -8.98 1.94
N MET A 73 -13.89 -8.68 3.23
CA MET A 73 -14.25 -7.36 3.74
C MET A 73 -13.21 -6.90 4.75
N PRO A 74 -12.96 -5.58 4.89
CA PRO A 74 -12.06 -5.08 5.92
C PRO A 74 -12.55 -5.43 7.33
N TYR A 75 -11.60 -5.71 8.22
CA TYR A 75 -11.81 -5.52 9.64
C TYR A 75 -11.74 -4.03 9.94
N THR A 76 -12.85 -3.44 10.38
CA THR A 76 -12.90 -2.01 10.71
C THR A 76 -12.76 -1.72 12.20
N LYS A 77 -12.76 -2.76 13.07
CA LYS A 77 -12.85 -2.59 14.54
C LYS A 77 -11.82 -3.36 15.36
N ASN A 78 -10.90 -4.10 14.72
CA ASN A 78 -9.88 -4.87 15.43
C ASN A 78 -8.56 -4.10 15.62
N GLY A 79 -8.46 -2.88 15.10
CA GLY A 79 -7.24 -2.06 15.10
C GLY A 79 -6.34 -2.22 13.86
N SER A 80 -6.69 -3.06 12.88
CA SER A 80 -5.85 -3.27 11.68
C SER A 80 -5.65 -2.00 10.86
N GLY A 81 -6.64 -1.08 10.84
CA GLY A 81 -6.50 0.22 10.19
C GLY A 81 -5.46 1.12 10.86
N ILE A 82 -5.27 1.01 12.18
CA ILE A 82 -4.20 1.73 12.89
C ILE A 82 -2.84 1.20 12.45
N ASP A 83 -2.69 -0.11 12.27
CA ASP A 83 -1.45 -0.71 11.75
C ASP A 83 -1.12 -0.15 10.36
N PHE A 84 -2.11 -0.05 9.48
CA PHE A 84 -1.95 0.55 8.15
C PHE A 84 -1.47 1.99 8.22
N LEU A 85 -2.15 2.85 8.98
CA LEU A 85 -1.78 4.25 9.08
C LEU A 85 -0.38 4.43 9.70
N TYR A 86 -0.08 3.68 10.75
CA TYR A 86 1.19 3.79 11.47
C TYR A 86 2.38 3.30 10.65
N MET A 87 2.27 2.13 10.01
CA MET A 87 3.36 1.56 9.21
C MET A 87 3.75 2.50 8.06
N HIS A 88 2.76 3.09 7.37
CA HIS A 88 3.03 4.03 6.29
C HIS A 88 3.59 5.37 6.82
N ARG A 89 3.14 5.86 7.98
CA ARG A 89 3.76 7.02 8.64
C ARG A 89 5.22 6.77 9.01
N GLU A 90 5.56 5.55 9.46
CA GLU A 90 6.95 5.13 9.72
C GLU A 90 7.78 5.13 8.43
N MET A 91 7.26 4.56 7.34
CA MET A 91 7.93 4.60 6.03
C MET A 91 8.12 6.03 5.50
N ILE A 92 7.13 6.91 5.68
CA ILE A 92 7.20 8.32 5.28
C ILE A 92 8.28 9.04 6.09
N LEU A 93 8.39 8.79 7.40
CA LEU A 93 9.44 9.38 8.23
C LEU A 93 10.84 8.97 7.75
N GLU A 94 11.02 7.69 7.39
CA GLU A 94 12.28 7.22 6.81
C GLU A 94 12.58 7.87 5.45
N PHE A 95 11.56 7.98 4.58
CA PHE A 95 11.69 8.67 3.30
C PHE A 95 12.07 10.14 3.48
N ASP A 96 11.43 10.84 4.42
CA ASP A 96 11.69 12.24 4.71
C ASP A 96 13.11 12.45 5.21
N ASN A 97 13.58 11.57 6.11
CA ASN A 97 14.96 11.58 6.58
C ASN A 97 15.95 11.35 5.43
N ALA A 98 15.66 10.46 4.50
CA ALA A 98 16.52 10.20 3.34
C ALA A 98 16.57 11.39 2.36
N MET A 99 15.43 12.06 2.13
CA MET A 99 15.33 13.28 1.32
C MET A 99 16.10 14.44 1.97
N ILE A 100 15.90 14.67 3.27
CA ILE A 100 16.60 15.72 4.04
C ILE A 100 18.11 15.46 4.06
N ALA A 101 18.55 14.22 4.31
CA ALA A 101 19.97 13.85 4.29
C ALA A 101 20.61 14.08 2.92
N SER A 102 19.80 14.05 1.86
CA SER A 102 20.21 14.36 0.49
C SER A 102 19.97 15.84 0.10
N ASN A 103 19.72 16.73 1.07
CA ASN A 103 19.44 18.16 0.87
C ASN A 103 18.26 18.46 -0.08
N ASN A 104 17.20 17.68 -0.02
CA ASN A 104 15.98 17.88 -0.82
C ASN A 104 14.75 18.07 0.06
N ASP A 105 13.72 18.71 -0.51
CA ASP A 105 12.44 18.92 0.15
C ASP A 105 11.63 17.60 0.23
N PRO A 106 11.34 17.09 1.44
CA PRO A 106 10.51 15.90 1.59
C PRO A 106 9.02 16.16 1.32
N ASN A 107 8.57 17.42 1.25
CA ASN A 107 7.16 17.77 1.13
C ASN A 107 6.64 17.63 -0.31
N ILE A 108 6.53 16.39 -0.78
CA ILE A 108 6.06 16.04 -2.14
C ILE A 108 4.63 15.50 -2.18
N GLY A 109 3.94 15.47 -1.04
CA GLY A 109 2.57 14.98 -0.91
C GLY A 109 1.57 15.76 -1.75
N TRP A 110 0.43 15.14 -2.03
CA TRP A 110 -0.69 15.86 -2.62
C TRP A 110 -1.57 16.46 -1.51
N ASP A 111 -1.96 17.72 -1.67
CA ASP A 111 -3.02 18.32 -0.82
C ASP A 111 -4.41 17.82 -1.23
N VAL A 112 -4.59 17.56 -2.53
CA VAL A 112 -5.82 17.04 -3.13
C VAL A 112 -5.45 16.01 -4.19
N ILE A 113 -6.29 14.97 -4.36
CA ILE A 113 -6.09 13.99 -5.42
C ILE A 113 -6.04 14.70 -6.79
N PRO A 114 -5.00 14.50 -7.63
CA PRO A 114 -4.84 15.23 -8.88
C PRO A 114 -6.00 15.04 -9.86
N GLU A 115 -6.51 16.16 -10.38
CA GLU A 115 -7.49 16.18 -11.47
C GLU A 115 -6.88 15.63 -12.77
N PRO A 116 -7.64 14.83 -13.55
CA PRO A 116 -7.16 14.31 -14.83
C PRO A 116 -6.77 15.44 -15.79
N GLY A 117 -5.61 15.31 -16.42
CA GLY A 117 -5.11 16.27 -17.43
C GLY A 117 -4.61 17.60 -16.87
N ARG A 118 -4.72 17.86 -15.55
CA ARG A 118 -4.27 19.12 -14.94
C ARG A 118 -2.74 19.22 -14.84
N TYR A 119 -2.10 18.12 -14.49
CA TYR A 119 -0.64 18.03 -14.30
C TYR A 119 -0.08 16.95 -15.23
N LYS A 120 0.92 17.30 -16.04
CA LYS A 120 1.50 16.37 -17.03
C LYS A 120 2.34 15.29 -16.34
N GLU A 121 3.00 15.67 -15.25
CA GLU A 121 3.82 14.84 -14.39
C GLU A 121 3.04 13.72 -13.68
N PHE A 122 1.73 13.90 -13.50
CA PHE A 122 0.83 12.92 -12.89
C PHE A 122 -0.11 12.29 -13.92
N ALA A 123 0.30 12.29 -15.19
CA ALA A 123 -0.45 11.64 -16.26
C ALA A 123 -0.80 10.20 -15.88
N ILE A 124 -2.05 9.83 -16.14
CA ILE A 124 -2.58 8.49 -15.87
C ILE A 124 -2.09 7.58 -16.99
N PRO A 125 -1.36 6.48 -16.69
CA PRO A 125 -0.96 5.52 -17.72
C PRO A 125 -2.19 4.85 -18.33
N ASN A 126 -2.11 4.56 -19.64
CA ASN A 126 -3.12 3.77 -20.33
C ASN A 126 -3.30 2.40 -19.65
N GLU A 127 -4.51 1.86 -19.73
CA GLU A 127 -4.75 0.44 -19.46
C GLU A 127 -3.96 -0.44 -20.45
N TRP A 128 -3.76 -1.70 -20.07
CA TRP A 128 -3.10 -2.70 -20.90
C TRP A 128 -3.97 -3.95 -21.03
N GLU A 129 -3.67 -4.73 -22.07
CA GLU A 129 -4.41 -5.95 -22.36
C GLU A 129 -4.06 -7.05 -21.36
N LEU A 130 -5.10 -7.72 -20.85
CA LEU A 130 -4.97 -8.91 -20.02
C LEU A 130 -5.44 -10.17 -20.76
N PRO A 131 -4.96 -11.36 -20.34
CA PRO A 131 -5.47 -12.64 -20.80
C PRO A 131 -7.00 -12.75 -20.71
N GLU A 132 -7.61 -13.57 -21.58
CA GLU A 132 -9.07 -13.67 -21.72
C GLU A 132 -9.80 -13.96 -20.39
N ASN A 133 -9.20 -14.83 -19.57
CA ASN A 133 -9.70 -15.21 -18.26
C ASN A 133 -9.67 -14.07 -17.20
N LEU A 134 -9.04 -12.94 -17.52
CA LEU A 134 -8.91 -11.76 -16.67
C LEU A 134 -9.53 -10.50 -17.31
N LYS A 135 -10.35 -10.64 -18.36
CA LYS A 135 -11.02 -9.48 -18.99
C LYS A 135 -11.92 -8.69 -18.05
N TRP A 136 -12.43 -9.31 -16.98
CA TRP A 136 -13.15 -8.60 -15.94
C TRP A 136 -12.25 -7.60 -15.18
N LEU A 137 -10.98 -7.94 -14.98
CA LEU A 137 -9.97 -7.08 -14.36
C LEU A 137 -9.51 -5.98 -15.32
N GLU A 138 -9.37 -6.30 -16.62
CA GLU A 138 -9.08 -5.30 -17.66
C GLU A 138 -10.17 -4.20 -17.69
N ARG A 139 -11.45 -4.61 -17.61
CA ARG A 139 -12.58 -3.68 -17.48
C ARG A 139 -12.47 -2.83 -16.21
N ARG A 140 -12.02 -3.42 -15.10
CA ARG A 140 -11.78 -2.69 -13.85
C ARG A 140 -10.68 -1.65 -14.03
N PHE A 141 -9.54 -1.98 -14.66
CA PHE A 141 -8.47 -1.02 -14.91
C PHE A 141 -8.95 0.16 -15.76
N LYS A 142 -9.70 -0.13 -16.82
CA LYS A 142 -10.30 0.90 -17.68
C LYS A 142 -11.21 1.85 -16.87
N ILE A 143 -12.02 1.31 -15.96
CA ILE A 143 -12.85 2.12 -15.06
C ILE A 143 -11.96 2.95 -14.13
N VAL A 144 -11.06 2.33 -13.35
CA VAL A 144 -10.19 3.02 -12.38
C VAL A 144 -9.42 4.16 -13.02
N LYS A 145 -8.97 4.00 -14.26
CA LYS A 145 -8.16 4.98 -15.00
C LYS A 145 -8.95 6.07 -15.69
N SER A 146 -10.27 5.90 -15.86
CA SER A 146 -11.12 6.88 -16.54
C SER A 146 -11.25 8.21 -15.78
N ASP A 147 -11.49 9.29 -16.52
CA ASP A 147 -11.83 10.59 -15.95
C ASP A 147 -13.18 10.54 -15.21
N ASP A 148 -14.15 9.79 -15.74
CA ASP A 148 -15.45 9.59 -15.11
C ASP A 148 -15.34 8.98 -13.72
N PHE A 149 -14.42 8.02 -13.52
CA PHE A 149 -14.17 7.44 -12.21
C PHE A 149 -13.60 8.48 -11.23
N TYR A 150 -12.73 9.38 -11.70
CA TYR A 150 -12.28 10.48 -10.85
C TYR A 150 -13.43 11.40 -10.43
N TRP A 151 -14.23 11.86 -11.39
CA TRP A 151 -15.31 12.81 -11.13
C TRP A 151 -16.46 12.22 -10.30
N SER A 152 -16.76 10.93 -10.47
CA SER A 152 -17.87 10.25 -9.79
C SER A 152 -17.48 9.57 -8.47
N ARG A 153 -16.20 9.24 -8.27
CA ARG A 153 -15.73 8.48 -7.09
C ARG A 153 -14.59 9.17 -6.37
N MET A 154 -13.43 9.33 -7.00
CA MET A 154 -12.22 9.77 -6.29
C MET A 154 -12.35 11.18 -5.70
N ARG A 155 -12.92 12.12 -6.44
CA ARG A 155 -13.19 13.48 -5.93
C ARG A 155 -14.13 13.47 -4.73
N TRP A 156 -15.04 12.50 -4.67
CA TRP A 156 -15.97 12.37 -3.55
C TRP A 156 -15.27 11.78 -2.32
N TRP A 157 -14.40 10.78 -2.51
CA TRP A 157 -13.52 10.30 -1.44
C TRP A 157 -12.62 11.41 -0.91
N ASP A 158 -11.98 12.18 -1.80
CA ASP A 158 -11.12 13.30 -1.43
C ASP A 158 -11.86 14.29 -0.52
N ARG A 159 -13.08 14.68 -0.89
CA ARG A 159 -13.92 15.54 -0.06
C ARG A 159 -14.35 14.90 1.26
N GLN A 160 -14.76 13.63 1.24
CA GLN A 160 -15.24 12.94 2.43
C GLN A 160 -14.12 12.83 3.48
N PHE A 161 -12.91 12.47 3.06
CA PHE A 161 -11.79 12.29 3.97
C PHE A 161 -11.17 13.61 4.46
N HIS A 162 -11.60 14.76 3.93
CA HIS A 162 -11.30 16.09 4.48
C HIS A 162 -12.50 16.72 5.24
N ASP A 163 -13.65 16.05 5.30
CA ASP A 163 -14.82 16.57 6.02
C ASP A 163 -14.72 16.25 7.52
N HIS A 164 -14.44 17.27 8.33
CA HIS A 164 -14.37 17.14 9.80
C HIS A 164 -15.67 16.61 10.41
N SER A 165 -16.82 16.84 9.77
CA SER A 165 -18.13 16.33 10.22
C SER A 165 -18.30 14.83 10.00
N PHE A 166 -17.51 14.25 9.09
CA PHE A 166 -17.41 12.82 8.88
C PHE A 166 -16.32 12.23 9.78
N LEU A 167 -15.12 12.83 9.77
CA LEU A 167 -13.97 12.33 10.53
C LEU A 167 -14.21 12.27 12.04
N ASN A 168 -14.99 13.20 12.59
CA ASN A 168 -15.32 13.24 14.02
C ASN A 168 -16.26 12.10 14.51
N LYS A 169 -16.73 11.23 13.61
CA LYS A 169 -17.66 10.12 13.90
C LYS A 169 -17.02 8.74 13.78
N ILE A 170 -15.78 8.66 13.34
CA ILE A 170 -15.09 7.38 13.10
C ILE A 170 -13.84 7.29 13.99
N THR A 171 -13.53 6.08 14.41
CA THR A 171 -12.27 5.79 15.12
C THR A 171 -11.10 5.80 14.14
N LEU A 172 -9.87 5.86 14.67
CA LEU A 172 -8.65 5.82 13.87
C LEU A 172 -8.51 4.47 13.12
N GLY A 173 -8.90 3.35 13.74
CA GLY A 173 -8.93 2.05 13.09
C GLY A 173 -9.97 1.96 11.97
N GLU A 174 -11.16 2.54 12.17
CA GLU A 174 -12.18 2.61 11.11
C GLU A 174 -11.69 3.47 9.93
N LEU A 175 -11.08 4.63 10.21
CA LEU A 175 -10.49 5.50 9.20
C LEU A 175 -9.44 4.76 8.37
N GLY A 176 -8.46 4.13 9.02
CA GLY A 176 -7.38 3.43 8.33
C GLY A 176 -7.88 2.28 7.47
N ALA A 177 -8.82 1.47 7.98
CA ALA A 177 -9.40 0.37 7.22
C ALA A 177 -10.21 0.85 6.01
N LEU A 178 -10.94 1.97 6.14
CA LEU A 178 -11.68 2.58 5.04
C LEU A 178 -10.74 3.16 3.99
N LEU A 179 -9.69 3.88 4.39
CA LEU A 179 -8.69 4.42 3.46
C LEU A 179 -8.00 3.30 2.68
N GLU A 180 -7.46 2.29 3.37
CA GLU A 180 -6.75 1.13 2.80
C GLU A 180 -7.60 0.42 1.74
N THR A 181 -8.87 0.12 2.07
CA THR A 181 -9.75 -0.69 1.20
C THR A 181 -10.62 0.11 0.22
N SER A 182 -10.41 1.42 0.10
CA SER A 182 -11.12 2.25 -0.87
C SER A 182 -10.16 3.04 -1.76
N VAL A 183 -9.95 4.31 -1.44
CA VAL A 183 -9.21 5.26 -2.26
C VAL A 183 -7.74 4.85 -2.41
N HIS A 184 -7.11 4.28 -1.38
CA HIS A 184 -5.70 3.85 -1.43
C HIS A 184 -5.44 2.83 -2.55
N ASN A 185 -6.13 1.68 -2.53
CA ASN A 185 -5.93 0.63 -3.54
C ASN A 185 -6.26 1.13 -4.96
N ASP A 186 -7.27 1.99 -5.09
CA ASP A 186 -7.64 2.59 -6.36
C ASP A 186 -6.62 3.61 -6.87
N MET A 187 -5.97 4.37 -5.98
CA MET A 187 -4.86 5.25 -6.38
C MET A 187 -3.67 4.44 -6.90
N HIS A 188 -3.31 3.34 -6.25
CA HIS A 188 -2.25 2.44 -6.73
C HIS A 188 -2.55 1.95 -8.17
N MET A 189 -3.74 1.43 -8.42
CA MET A 189 -4.08 0.91 -9.75
C MET A 189 -4.33 1.99 -10.79
N ARG A 190 -4.78 3.19 -10.40
CA ARG A 190 -4.97 4.33 -11.31
C ARG A 190 -3.65 4.76 -11.91
N TRP A 191 -2.62 4.95 -11.09
CA TRP A 191 -1.31 5.41 -11.56
C TRP A 191 -0.33 4.28 -11.90
N ALA A 192 -0.70 3.00 -11.72
CA ALA A 192 0.11 1.88 -12.18
C ALA A 192 0.25 1.87 -13.71
N SER A 193 1.48 1.80 -14.20
CA SER A 193 1.81 1.48 -15.59
C SER A 193 1.91 -0.04 -15.77
N GLN A 194 1.88 -0.50 -17.02
CA GLN A 194 2.08 -1.92 -17.30
C GLN A 194 3.46 -2.37 -16.79
N PRO A 195 3.54 -3.41 -15.94
CA PRO A 195 4.80 -3.87 -15.40
C PRO A 195 5.71 -4.44 -16.49
N LYS A 196 7.01 -4.33 -16.28
CA LYS A 196 8.04 -4.88 -17.18
C LYS A 196 8.99 -5.76 -16.38
N ASP A 197 9.50 -6.81 -17.01
CA ASP A 197 10.63 -7.56 -16.47
C ASP A 197 11.87 -6.66 -16.51
N PRO A 198 12.56 -6.43 -15.37
CA PRO A 198 13.68 -5.49 -15.30
C PRO A 198 14.92 -5.97 -16.08
N GLU A 199 15.04 -7.27 -16.38
CA GLU A 199 16.23 -7.82 -17.04
C GLU A 199 16.13 -7.72 -18.57
N ASN A 200 14.95 -7.96 -19.12
CA ASN A 200 14.74 -8.05 -20.58
C ASN A 200 13.74 -7.01 -21.12
N GLY A 201 13.07 -6.25 -20.27
CA GLY A 201 12.10 -5.21 -20.65
C GLY A 201 10.76 -5.74 -21.18
N ASN A 202 10.52 -7.05 -21.13
CA ASN A 202 9.27 -7.64 -21.60
C ASN A 202 8.09 -7.15 -20.76
N LEU A 203 6.99 -6.81 -21.43
CA LEU A 203 5.74 -6.44 -20.76
C LEU A 203 5.14 -7.65 -20.05
N LEU A 204 4.70 -7.43 -18.81
CA LEU A 204 4.04 -8.41 -17.96
C LEU A 204 2.56 -8.04 -17.82
N SER A 205 1.68 -9.04 -17.76
CA SER A 205 0.25 -8.79 -17.58
C SER A 205 -0.12 -8.44 -16.14
N LEU A 206 0.46 -9.18 -15.18
CA LEU A 206 0.16 -9.07 -13.75
C LEU A 206 1.40 -8.74 -12.88
N GLY A 207 2.52 -8.41 -13.50
CA GLY A 207 3.78 -8.23 -12.78
C GLY A 207 4.44 -9.57 -12.45
N ARG A 208 5.19 -9.58 -11.35
CA ARG A 208 5.97 -10.72 -10.88
C ARG A 208 5.06 -11.75 -10.23
N GLU A 209 5.35 -13.02 -10.46
CA GLU A 209 4.66 -14.10 -9.74
C GLU A 209 4.93 -13.97 -8.23
N PRO A 210 3.91 -14.07 -7.34
CA PRO A 210 4.09 -13.84 -5.92
C PRO A 210 5.26 -14.63 -5.34
N ASN A 211 5.42 -15.90 -5.69
CA ASN A 211 6.50 -16.76 -5.16
C ASN A 211 7.89 -16.56 -5.80
N ASP A 212 8.03 -15.75 -6.85
CA ASP A 212 9.31 -15.53 -7.53
C ASP A 212 10.12 -14.43 -6.85
N ILE A 213 10.96 -14.78 -5.88
CA ILE A 213 11.81 -13.82 -5.16
C ILE A 213 13.21 -13.65 -5.79
N ASN A 214 13.37 -13.90 -7.09
CA ASN A 214 14.66 -13.70 -7.77
C ASN A 214 15.18 -12.26 -7.57
N LYS A 215 16.49 -12.12 -7.36
CA LYS A 215 17.15 -10.81 -7.15
C LYS A 215 17.00 -9.84 -8.31
N LYS A 216 16.70 -10.31 -9.53
CA LYS A 216 16.41 -9.41 -10.66
C LYS A 216 15.28 -8.44 -10.36
N TRP A 217 14.30 -8.85 -9.55
CA TRP A 217 13.16 -8.02 -9.15
C TRP A 217 13.52 -6.94 -8.12
N ASP A 218 14.75 -6.95 -7.58
CA ASP A 218 15.25 -5.90 -6.69
C ASP A 218 15.69 -4.65 -7.47
N ALA A 219 15.83 -4.75 -8.80
CA ALA A 219 16.25 -3.66 -9.68
C ALA A 219 15.33 -2.43 -9.57
N VAL A 220 15.91 -1.23 -9.63
CA VAL A 220 15.17 0.05 -9.45
C VAL A 220 14.12 0.28 -10.54
N GLU A 221 14.34 -0.32 -11.72
CA GLU A 221 13.43 -0.32 -12.86
C GLU A 221 12.14 -1.10 -12.56
N TYR A 222 12.19 -2.03 -11.59
CA TYR A 222 11.01 -2.75 -11.13
C TYR A 222 10.30 -2.00 -10.00
N ASN A 223 9.42 -1.08 -10.40
CA ASN A 223 8.71 -0.12 -9.54
C ASN A 223 7.17 -0.19 -9.75
N PHE A 224 6.65 -1.39 -10.01
CA PHE A 224 5.24 -1.58 -10.36
C PHE A 224 4.31 -1.18 -9.21
N LEU A 225 3.51 -0.14 -9.42
CA LEU A 225 2.66 0.44 -8.38
C LEU A 225 1.52 -0.49 -7.94
N GLY A 226 1.15 -1.49 -8.76
CA GLY A 226 0.04 -2.40 -8.49
C GLY A 226 0.34 -3.53 -7.50
N GLU A 227 1.57 -3.67 -7.02
CA GLU A 227 1.94 -4.70 -6.03
C GLU A 227 2.74 -4.14 -4.85
N THR A 228 2.71 -4.87 -3.74
CA THR A 228 3.38 -4.47 -2.50
C THR A 228 4.90 -4.69 -2.55
N TYR A 229 5.43 -5.56 -3.42
CA TYR A 229 6.88 -5.79 -3.50
C TYR A 229 7.66 -4.63 -4.15
N SER A 230 7.02 -3.80 -4.96
CA SER A 230 7.70 -2.77 -5.74
C SER A 230 7.06 -1.38 -5.72
N SER A 231 5.83 -1.23 -5.24
CA SER A 231 5.12 0.05 -5.26
C SER A 231 5.86 1.21 -4.59
N HIS A 232 6.52 1.00 -3.45
CA HIS A 232 7.28 2.04 -2.73
C HIS A 232 8.51 2.57 -3.47
N VAL A 233 8.94 1.91 -4.54
CA VAL A 233 10.02 2.41 -5.41
C VAL A 233 9.49 3.47 -6.39
N ASN A 234 8.19 3.48 -6.65
CA ASN A 234 7.56 4.42 -7.57
C ASN A 234 7.39 5.81 -6.91
N PRO A 235 7.74 6.93 -7.56
CA PRO A 235 7.56 8.27 -6.99
C PRO A 235 6.11 8.60 -6.62
N ILE A 236 5.12 8.05 -7.33
CA ILE A 236 3.69 8.29 -7.04
C ILE A 236 3.28 7.71 -5.68
N PHE A 237 3.92 6.63 -5.24
CA PHE A 237 3.67 6.04 -3.91
C PHE A 237 3.82 7.08 -2.81
N TRP A 238 4.93 7.82 -2.79
CA TRP A 238 5.19 8.79 -1.73
C TRP A 238 4.21 9.96 -1.74
N ARG A 239 3.73 10.35 -2.92
CA ARG A 239 2.75 11.43 -3.06
C ARG A 239 1.38 11.03 -2.53
N LEU A 240 0.91 9.84 -2.93
CA LEU A 240 -0.39 9.33 -2.49
C LEU A 240 -0.36 8.95 -0.99
N HIS A 241 0.74 8.39 -0.50
CA HIS A 241 0.86 8.03 0.92
C HIS A 241 1.00 9.24 1.83
N LYS A 242 1.66 10.31 1.41
CA LYS A 242 1.63 11.59 2.14
C LYS A 242 0.24 12.23 2.16
N TRP A 243 -0.56 12.08 1.10
CA TRP A 243 -1.98 12.47 1.13
C TRP A 243 -2.77 11.65 2.15
N VAL A 244 -2.59 10.31 2.17
CA VAL A 244 -3.20 9.43 3.17
C VAL A 244 -2.77 9.82 4.59
N ASP A 245 -1.49 10.11 4.79
CA ASP A 245 -0.92 10.49 6.08
C ASP A 245 -1.49 11.83 6.59
N SER A 246 -1.68 12.80 5.70
CA SER A 246 -2.27 14.11 6.07
C SER A 246 -3.69 14.00 6.63
N ILE A 247 -4.46 12.98 6.21
CA ILE A 247 -5.82 12.74 6.70
C ILE A 247 -5.82 12.32 8.17
N ILE A 248 -4.73 11.73 8.67
CA ILE A 248 -4.57 11.40 10.10
C ILE A 248 -4.61 12.68 10.93
N ASP A 249 -3.96 13.74 10.44
CA ASP A 249 -3.89 15.02 11.12
C ASP A 249 -5.24 15.77 11.02
N GLU A 250 -5.92 15.70 9.87
CA GLU A 250 -7.29 16.20 9.70
C GLU A 250 -8.26 15.49 10.65
N TRP A 251 -8.14 14.17 10.82
CA TRP A 251 -8.93 13.41 11.77
C TRP A 251 -8.67 13.85 13.21
N TYR A 252 -7.40 14.05 13.59
CA TYR A 252 -7.05 14.56 14.91
C TYR A 252 -7.65 15.95 15.17
N LEU A 253 -7.56 16.85 14.19
CA LEU A 253 -8.16 18.20 14.27
C LEU A 253 -9.68 18.14 14.40
N ALA A 254 -10.35 17.27 13.64
CA ALA A 254 -11.79 17.06 13.72
C ALA A 254 -12.24 16.57 15.12
N HIS A 255 -11.41 15.75 15.77
CA HIS A 255 -11.69 15.29 17.14
C HIS A 255 -11.36 16.33 18.21
N LYS A 256 -10.35 17.18 17.98
CA LYS A 256 -9.94 18.26 18.90
C LYS A 256 -10.95 19.42 18.95
N ASN A 257 -11.58 19.76 17.83
CA ASN A 257 -12.41 20.97 17.69
C ASN A 257 -13.76 20.94 18.43
N ILE A 258 -14.16 19.82 19.04
CA ILE A 258 -15.51 19.63 19.64
C ILE A 258 -15.52 19.81 21.17
N SER A 259 -14.44 20.37 21.73
CA SER A 259 -14.19 20.52 23.16
C SER A 259 -13.86 19.20 23.86
N ASP A 260 -12.83 19.28 24.69
CA ASP A 260 -12.26 18.22 25.51
C ASP A 260 -11.34 17.21 24.82
N THR A 261 -10.35 16.80 25.60
CA THR A 261 -9.13 16.01 25.38
C THR A 261 -9.34 14.57 24.87
N ARG A 262 -10.30 14.36 23.96
CA ARG A 262 -10.78 13.03 23.50
C ARG A 262 -9.69 12.15 22.87
N VAL A 263 -8.69 12.77 22.25
CA VAL A 263 -7.53 12.08 21.68
C VAL A 263 -6.27 12.67 22.28
N LYS A 264 -5.50 11.84 22.98
CA LYS A 264 -4.21 12.21 23.56
C LYS A 264 -3.09 11.81 22.61
N THR A 265 -2.09 12.67 22.49
CA THR A 265 -0.91 12.44 21.67
C THR A 265 0.18 11.72 22.46
N VAL A 266 0.92 10.83 21.81
CA VAL A 266 2.09 10.13 22.35
C VAL A 266 3.18 10.05 21.29
N LYS A 267 4.45 9.93 21.69
CA LYS A 267 5.53 9.56 20.76
C LYS A 267 5.77 8.05 20.83
N LEU A 268 5.58 7.35 19.72
CA LEU A 268 5.93 5.93 19.56
C LEU A 268 7.09 5.85 18.55
N ASN A 269 8.23 5.30 18.95
CA ASN A 269 9.43 5.17 18.08
C ASN A 269 9.80 6.46 17.32
N SER A 270 9.70 7.63 17.99
CA SER A 270 9.93 8.97 17.41
C SER A 270 8.82 9.48 16.47
N ILE A 271 7.78 8.71 16.21
CA ILE A 271 6.60 9.10 15.45
C ILE A 271 5.58 9.76 16.38
N ASP A 272 5.07 10.93 15.97
CA ASP A 272 3.94 11.57 16.65
C ASP A 272 2.66 10.78 16.35
N TRP A 273 2.07 10.24 17.42
CA TRP A 273 0.95 9.31 17.38
C TRP A 273 -0.07 9.58 18.49
N PHE A 274 -0.98 8.63 18.74
CA PHE A 274 -2.10 8.77 19.67
C PHE A 274 -2.17 7.63 20.69
N GLU A 275 -2.56 7.96 21.92
CA GLU A 275 -2.80 6.98 22.97
C GLU A 275 -4.11 6.24 22.72
N LYS A 276 -4.17 4.97 23.15
CA LYS A 276 -5.41 4.20 23.18
C LYS A 276 -6.48 4.92 24.00
N GLY A 277 -7.70 4.98 23.47
CA GLY A 277 -8.85 5.63 24.07
C GLY A 277 -10.16 5.25 23.37
N GLU A 278 -11.16 6.10 23.49
CA GLU A 278 -12.45 5.90 22.80
C GLU A 278 -12.31 5.86 21.27
N TRP A 279 -11.41 6.68 20.74
CA TRP A 279 -11.24 6.92 19.30
C TRP A 279 -10.02 6.22 18.69
N VAL A 280 -9.22 5.56 19.52
CA VAL A 280 -7.99 4.85 19.13
C VAL A 280 -8.01 3.49 19.83
N GLU A 281 -8.21 2.42 19.07
CA GLU A 281 -8.56 1.10 19.60
C GLU A 281 -7.39 0.38 20.30
N ILE A 282 -6.17 0.68 19.88
CA ILE A 282 -4.94 -0.02 20.29
C ILE A 282 -3.81 0.98 20.57
N ASN A 283 -2.82 0.57 21.35
CA ASN A 283 -1.62 1.36 21.67
C ASN A 283 -0.33 0.74 21.12
N ASP A 284 -0.43 -0.38 20.42
CA ASP A 284 0.66 -1.18 19.87
C ASP A 284 0.47 -1.37 18.36
N PRO A 285 0.54 -0.29 17.56
CA PRO A 285 0.46 -0.41 16.12
C PRO A 285 1.61 -1.28 15.59
N TRP A 286 1.30 -2.12 14.60
CA TRP A 286 2.21 -3.08 14.03
C TRP A 286 2.80 -2.58 12.71
N SER A 287 4.08 -2.24 12.69
CA SER A 287 4.83 -1.96 11.47
C SER A 287 5.82 -3.08 11.12
N SER A 288 6.21 -3.89 12.10
CA SER A 288 7.12 -5.02 11.93
C SER A 288 6.92 -6.05 13.06
N PRO A 289 7.30 -7.32 12.84
CA PRO A 289 7.15 -8.38 13.85
C PRO A 289 7.88 -8.15 15.17
N SER A 290 8.79 -7.18 15.26
CA SER A 290 9.24 -6.69 16.56
C SER A 290 9.72 -5.25 16.50
N MET A 291 9.50 -4.49 17.57
CA MET A 291 9.99 -3.12 17.72
C MET A 291 11.53 -2.98 17.65
N HIS A 292 12.31 -4.08 17.70
CA HIS A 292 13.76 -4.04 17.91
C HIS A 292 14.57 -5.15 17.19
N ALA A 293 13.97 -6.08 16.45
CA ALA A 293 14.74 -7.09 15.73
C ALA A 293 15.13 -6.56 14.36
N HIS A 294 16.45 -6.52 14.15
CA HIS A 294 17.05 -6.57 12.84
C HIS A 294 16.48 -7.77 12.08
N HIS A 295 15.44 -7.54 11.28
CA HIS A 295 14.93 -8.56 10.39
C HIS A 295 15.96 -8.77 9.29
N ASP A 296 16.68 -9.88 9.39
CA ASP A 296 17.59 -10.27 8.35
C ASP A 296 16.81 -10.73 7.12
N VAL A 297 17.37 -10.44 5.95
CA VAL A 297 16.78 -10.82 4.66
C VAL A 297 16.50 -12.31 4.57
N SER A 298 17.31 -13.18 5.20
CA SER A 298 17.11 -14.63 5.13
C SER A 298 15.85 -15.08 5.85
N THR A 299 15.55 -14.51 7.03
CA THR A 299 14.30 -14.82 7.73
C THR A 299 13.09 -14.34 6.93
N MET A 300 13.14 -13.13 6.39
CA MET A 300 12.06 -12.62 5.53
C MET A 300 11.82 -13.51 4.31
N GLU A 301 12.87 -13.95 3.61
CA GLU A 301 12.74 -14.86 2.47
C GLU A 301 12.07 -16.20 2.84
N LYS A 302 12.33 -16.73 4.05
CA LYS A 302 11.68 -17.96 4.53
C LYS A 302 10.19 -17.74 4.75
N VAL A 303 9.81 -16.69 5.47
CA VAL A 303 8.40 -16.33 5.70
C VAL A 303 7.69 -16.10 4.39
N TYR A 304 8.36 -15.40 3.46
CA TYR A 304 7.83 -15.08 2.15
C TYR A 304 7.49 -16.33 1.34
N LYS A 305 8.40 -17.33 1.35
CA LYS A 305 8.15 -18.63 0.75
C LYS A 305 6.94 -19.31 1.39
N ILE A 306 6.87 -19.40 2.71
CA ILE A 306 5.74 -20.05 3.41
C ILE A 306 4.40 -19.38 3.02
N LEU A 307 4.38 -18.05 3.01
CA LEU A 307 3.21 -17.24 2.74
C LEU A 307 2.70 -17.44 1.30
N PHE A 308 3.59 -17.33 0.31
CA PHE A 308 3.22 -17.29 -1.11
C PHE A 308 3.44 -18.62 -1.87
N GLU A 309 3.94 -19.67 -1.23
CA GLU A 309 4.08 -20.98 -1.87
C GLU A 309 2.71 -21.63 -2.13
N SER A 310 2.39 -21.83 -3.40
CA SER A 310 1.22 -22.56 -3.85
C SER A 310 1.36 -24.05 -3.52
N THR A 311 0.38 -24.66 -2.85
CA THR A 311 0.30 -26.13 -2.80
C THR A 311 -0.05 -26.64 -4.21
N SER A 312 0.50 -27.77 -4.65
CA SER A 312 0.32 -28.32 -6.01
C SER A 312 -1.15 -28.48 -6.45
N LEU A 313 -2.09 -28.57 -5.50
CA LEU A 313 -3.54 -28.61 -5.74
C LEU A 313 -4.15 -27.26 -6.18
N THR A 314 -3.53 -26.13 -5.86
CA THR A 314 -4.02 -24.80 -6.26
C THR A 314 -3.69 -24.46 -7.71
N LYS A 315 -2.58 -24.97 -8.26
CA LYS A 315 -2.14 -24.65 -9.64
C LYS A 315 -3.14 -24.97 -10.74
N SER A 316 -4.06 -25.93 -10.54
CA SER A 316 -5.09 -26.26 -11.55
C SER A 316 -6.30 -25.30 -11.55
N MET A 317 -6.41 -24.41 -10.55
CA MET A 317 -7.50 -23.43 -10.42
C MET A 317 -7.05 -21.97 -10.65
N ILE A 318 -5.76 -21.72 -10.91
CA ILE A 318 -5.15 -20.36 -10.94
C ILE A 318 -5.57 -19.50 -12.14
N ASN A 319 -6.26 -20.03 -13.13
CA ASN A 319 -6.65 -19.25 -14.32
C ASN A 319 -7.75 -18.21 -14.07
N SER A 320 -8.02 -17.72 -12.86
CA SER A 320 -8.95 -16.58 -12.68
C SER A 320 -8.63 -15.64 -11.51
N GLU A 321 -7.50 -15.84 -10.82
CA GLU A 321 -7.24 -15.14 -9.57
C GLU A 321 -6.22 -14.01 -9.72
N ILE A 322 -6.51 -12.87 -9.08
CA ILE A 322 -5.56 -11.77 -8.91
C ILE A 322 -4.45 -12.26 -7.94
N PRO A 323 -3.17 -11.97 -8.21
CA PRO A 323 -2.08 -12.28 -7.28
C PRO A 323 -2.37 -11.78 -5.85
N SER A 324 -1.91 -12.52 -4.84
CA SER A 324 -2.18 -12.19 -3.44
C SER A 324 -1.46 -10.92 -2.95
N ASN A 325 -0.38 -10.53 -3.61
CA ASN A 325 0.42 -9.35 -3.28
C ASN A 325 -0.04 -8.05 -3.98
N TRP A 326 -1.15 -8.11 -4.72
CA TRP A 326 -1.71 -6.95 -5.42
C TRP A 326 -2.59 -6.09 -4.53
N PHE A 327 -2.65 -4.80 -4.84
CA PHE A 327 -3.71 -3.92 -4.34
C PHE A 327 -5.03 -4.27 -5.03
N LYS A 328 -6.08 -4.54 -4.25
CA LYS A 328 -7.36 -5.12 -4.70
C LYS A 328 -8.56 -4.19 -4.49
#